data_AF-A0A9X0AU24-F1
#
_entry.id   AF-A0A9X0AU24-F1
#
_cell.length_a   1.000
_cell.length_b   1.000
_cell.length_c   1.000
_cell.angle_alpha   90.00
_cell.angle_beta   90.00
_cell.angle_gamma   90.00
#
_symmetry.space_group_name_H-M   'P 1'
#
loop_
_entity.id
_entity.type
_entity.pdbx_description
1 polymer ?
#
loop_
_entity_poly.entity_id
_entity_poly.type
_entity_poly.pdbx_seq_one_letter_code
_entity_poly.pdbx_strand_id
1 'polypeptide(L)'
;MQFNKLALSLAWAITVGLGWGNIQAYAADSDIQHADAQLRGELEREFGGGLKGDLGGQLRNRLLGRALSNLQIFTGSLGGVTADPITNSGDHSRPFMVVGDTFPAFTDAMSRSCANQVNKCEDAANNPAKAAAGLTVAACQSQQSSCLAAGTTATQTNFQVLTSSNAEFDFVCDS
;
A
#
# COMPACT_ATOMS: atom_id res chain seq x y z
N MET A 1 -39.50 -18.09 -37.27
CA MET A 1 -39.23 -18.78 -35.99
C MET A 1 -37.99 -19.64 -36.20
N GLN A 2 -36.83 -19.17 -35.74
CA GLN A 2 -35.56 -19.90 -35.83
C GLN A 2 -35.02 -20.07 -34.41
N PHE A 3 -34.90 -21.32 -33.99
CA PHE A 3 -34.24 -21.74 -32.76
C PHE A 3 -32.73 -21.78 -33.01
N ASN A 4 -31.93 -21.16 -32.13
CA ASN A 4 -30.48 -21.36 -32.16
C ASN A 4 -29.91 -21.62 -30.76
N LYS A 5 -29.79 -22.91 -30.46
CA LYS A 5 -28.71 -23.63 -29.78
C LYS A 5 -28.03 -22.92 -28.58
N LEU A 6 -28.50 -23.28 -27.37
CA LEU A 6 -27.70 -23.18 -26.14
C LEU A 6 -26.49 -24.13 -26.26
N ALA A 7 -25.28 -23.56 -26.35
CA ALA A 7 -24.04 -24.30 -26.15
C ALA A 7 -23.84 -24.51 -24.64
N LEU A 8 -24.07 -25.75 -24.22
CA LEU A 8 -23.74 -26.28 -22.91
C LEU A 8 -22.21 -26.29 -22.76
N SER A 9 -21.67 -25.52 -21.82
CA SER A 9 -20.27 -25.66 -21.37
C SER A 9 -20.29 -25.88 -19.87
N LEU A 10 -20.26 -27.15 -19.48
CA LEU A 10 -20.13 -27.63 -18.11
C LEU A 10 -18.70 -27.35 -17.62
N ALA A 11 -18.51 -26.28 -16.84
CA ALA A 11 -17.36 -26.12 -15.97
C ALA A 11 -17.74 -26.61 -14.58
N TRP A 12 -16.95 -27.54 -14.06
CA TRP A 12 -17.26 -28.37 -12.90
C TRP A 12 -17.40 -27.56 -11.61
N ALA A 13 -18.52 -27.76 -10.92
CA ALA A 13 -18.70 -27.35 -9.54
C ALA A 13 -17.87 -28.24 -8.62
N ILE A 14 -17.01 -27.60 -7.82
CA ILE A 14 -16.19 -28.19 -6.75
C ILE A 14 -17.12 -28.69 -5.65
N THR A 15 -16.98 -29.95 -5.24
CA THR A 15 -17.59 -30.49 -4.02
C THR A 15 -16.52 -30.86 -3.01
N VAL A 16 -16.36 -30.02 -1.97
CA VAL A 16 -15.94 -30.46 -0.64
C VAL A 16 -16.71 -29.65 0.42
N GLY A 17 -17.44 -30.37 1.27
CA GLY A 17 -17.62 -29.99 2.68
C GLY A 17 -18.82 -29.11 3.02
N LEU A 18 -19.86 -29.74 3.57
CA LEU A 18 -21.06 -29.12 4.14
C LEU A 18 -20.74 -28.29 5.39
N GLY A 19 -21.15 -27.02 5.38
CA GLY A 19 -21.26 -26.15 6.55
C GLY A 19 -22.24 -25.02 6.24
N TRP A 20 -23.39 -25.00 6.90
CA TRP A 20 -24.46 -24.03 6.66
C TRP A 20 -24.07 -22.67 7.25
N GLY A 21 -23.52 -21.81 6.41
CA GLY A 21 -23.30 -20.38 6.66
C GLY A 21 -23.25 -19.69 5.31
N ASN A 22 -24.02 -18.61 5.13
CA ASN A 22 -24.09 -17.85 3.88
C ASN A 22 -22.72 -17.27 3.53
N ILE A 23 -21.98 -17.93 2.65
CA ILE A 23 -20.83 -17.36 1.96
C ILE A 23 -21.38 -16.73 0.69
N GLN A 24 -21.74 -15.45 0.77
CA GLN A 24 -21.77 -14.64 -0.44
C GLN A 24 -20.33 -14.57 -0.96
N ALA A 25 -20.11 -15.17 -2.12
CA ALA A 25 -18.92 -14.91 -2.90
C ALA A 25 -18.87 -13.40 -3.15
N TYR A 26 -17.91 -12.72 -2.53
CA TYR A 26 -17.52 -11.38 -2.93
C TYR A 26 -16.92 -11.53 -4.33
N ALA A 27 -17.74 -11.33 -5.36
CA ALA A 27 -17.24 -11.09 -6.69
C ALA A 27 -16.35 -9.84 -6.58
N ALA A 28 -15.07 -9.98 -6.90
CA ALA A 28 -14.23 -8.82 -7.15
C ALA A 28 -14.91 -8.06 -8.30
N ASP A 29 -15.42 -6.89 -7.97
CA ASP A 29 -16.09 -5.98 -8.88
C ASP A 29 -15.19 -5.71 -10.09
N SER A 30 -15.71 -5.98 -11.28
CA SER A 30 -15.05 -5.70 -12.56
C SER A 30 -14.82 -4.20 -12.81
N ASP A 31 -15.42 -3.32 -12.00
CA ASP A 31 -15.21 -1.87 -12.08
C ASP A 31 -13.83 -1.44 -11.56
N ILE A 32 -13.20 -2.20 -10.64
CA ILE A 32 -11.83 -1.88 -10.17
C ILE A 32 -10.79 -2.12 -11.28
N GLN A 33 -11.03 -3.08 -12.18
CA GLN A 33 -10.13 -3.35 -13.32
C GLN A 33 -10.23 -2.25 -14.40
N HIS A 34 -11.37 -1.59 -14.54
CA HIS A 34 -11.56 -0.51 -15.51
C HIS A 34 -10.96 0.83 -15.04
N ALA A 35 -10.94 1.09 -13.73
CA ALA A 35 -10.28 2.28 -13.18
C ALA A 35 -8.76 2.27 -13.40
N ASP A 36 -8.10 1.10 -13.32
CA ASP A 36 -6.66 0.98 -13.59
C ASP A 36 -6.34 1.17 -15.09
N ALA A 37 -7.17 0.62 -15.98
CA ALA A 37 -7.01 0.78 -17.42
C ALA A 37 -7.24 2.22 -17.90
N GLN A 38 -8.17 2.95 -17.28
CA GLN A 38 -8.48 4.33 -17.66
C GLN A 38 -7.40 5.32 -17.16
N LEU A 39 -6.86 5.13 -15.96
CA LEU A 39 -5.68 5.89 -15.50
C LEU A 39 -4.43 5.60 -16.34
N ARG A 40 -4.23 4.33 -16.72
CA ARG A 40 -3.10 3.92 -17.58
C ARG A 40 -3.26 4.49 -19.01
N GLY A 41 -4.49 4.58 -19.51
CA GLY A 41 -4.82 5.20 -20.80
C GLY A 41 -4.68 6.73 -20.82
N GLU A 42 -4.98 7.43 -19.72
CA GLU A 42 -4.77 8.88 -19.61
C GLU A 42 -3.28 9.22 -19.46
N LEU A 43 -2.51 8.41 -18.74
CA LEU A 43 -1.05 8.53 -18.67
C LEU A 43 -0.42 8.34 -20.06
N GLU A 44 -0.86 7.35 -20.83
CA GLU A 44 -0.35 7.10 -22.19
C GLU A 44 -0.76 8.18 -23.19
N ARG A 45 -1.90 8.87 -23.00
CA ARG A 45 -2.30 9.97 -23.90
C ARG A 45 -1.62 11.30 -23.60
N GLU A 46 -1.12 11.49 -22.37
CA GLU A 46 -0.28 12.65 -21.98
C GLU A 46 1.23 12.40 -22.14
N PHE A 47 1.70 11.15 -22.04
CA PHE A 47 3.14 10.78 -22.10
C PHE A 47 3.53 9.83 -23.26
N GLY A 48 2.59 9.44 -24.12
CA GLY A 48 2.79 8.47 -25.21
C GLY A 48 3.65 8.97 -26.38
N GLY A 49 4.05 10.24 -26.37
CA GLY A 49 5.21 10.71 -27.12
C GLY A 49 6.44 10.53 -26.25
N GLY A 50 7.10 9.37 -26.38
CA GLY A 50 8.14 8.88 -25.47
C GLY A 50 9.04 9.96 -24.85
N LEU A 51 9.19 9.88 -23.53
CA LEU A 51 10.10 10.66 -22.71
C LEU A 51 11.57 10.40 -23.08
N LYS A 52 11.99 10.76 -24.29
CA LYS A 52 13.40 10.82 -24.69
C LYS A 52 13.92 12.21 -24.33
N GLY A 53 14.48 12.32 -23.13
CA GLY A 53 15.13 13.52 -22.63
C GLY A 53 15.00 13.70 -21.11
N ASP A 54 15.72 14.69 -20.59
CA ASP A 54 15.89 15.03 -19.18
C ASP A 54 14.57 15.12 -18.37
N LEU A 55 13.46 15.47 -19.05
CA LEU A 55 12.12 15.55 -18.45
C LEU A 55 11.56 14.18 -18.03
N GLY A 56 11.92 13.12 -18.74
CA GLY A 56 11.55 11.75 -18.38
C GLY A 56 12.23 11.25 -17.11
N GLY A 57 13.50 11.64 -16.93
CA GLY A 57 14.23 11.42 -15.70
C GLY A 57 13.56 12.15 -14.53
N GLN A 58 13.21 13.42 -14.71
CA GLN A 58 12.58 14.24 -13.66
C GLN A 58 11.20 13.73 -13.24
N LEU A 59 10.35 13.29 -14.17
CA LEU A 59 9.03 12.77 -13.83
C LEU A 59 9.09 11.39 -13.17
N ARG A 60 9.99 10.50 -13.63
CA ARG A 60 10.31 9.26 -12.91
C ARG A 60 10.85 9.56 -11.51
N ASN A 61 11.74 10.53 -11.39
CA ASN A 61 12.31 10.95 -10.11
C ASN A 61 11.26 11.54 -9.16
N ARG A 62 10.26 12.25 -9.68
CA ARG A 62 9.14 12.79 -8.88
C ARG A 62 8.15 11.72 -8.45
N LEU A 63 7.84 10.75 -9.31
CA LEU A 63 6.95 9.64 -8.98
C LEU A 63 7.61 8.65 -8.03
N LEU A 64 8.90 8.32 -8.25
CA LEU A 64 9.71 7.57 -7.30
C LEU A 64 9.92 8.36 -6.01
N GLY A 65 10.21 9.66 -6.08
CA GLY A 65 10.34 10.57 -4.94
C GLY A 65 9.07 10.68 -4.09
N ARG A 66 7.89 10.56 -4.70
CA ARG A 66 6.60 10.46 -3.98
C ARG A 66 6.37 9.09 -3.36
N ALA A 67 6.82 8.01 -3.99
CA ALA A 67 6.87 6.68 -3.35
C ALA A 67 7.89 6.64 -2.19
N LEU A 68 8.86 7.57 -2.17
CA LEU A 68 9.87 7.70 -1.12
C LEU A 68 9.46 8.63 0.03
N SER A 69 8.31 9.32 -0.03
CA SER A 69 7.90 10.21 1.08
C SER A 69 7.27 9.45 2.26
N ASN A 70 6.74 8.25 2.01
CA ASN A 70 6.17 7.37 3.03
C ASN A 70 6.64 5.92 2.81
N LEU A 71 7.40 5.39 3.77
CA LEU A 71 7.88 4.00 3.74
C LEU A 71 6.90 3.00 4.40
N GLN A 72 5.76 3.46 4.91
CA GLN A 72 4.70 2.58 5.40
C GLN A 72 3.95 1.96 4.22
N ILE A 73 4.10 0.65 4.04
CA ILE A 73 3.50 -0.09 2.92
C ILE A 73 2.19 -0.80 3.29
N PHE A 74 1.87 -0.92 4.58
CA PHE A 74 0.65 -1.56 5.03
C PHE A 74 -0.56 -0.65 4.80
N THR A 75 -1.55 -1.15 4.06
CA THR A 75 -2.75 -0.39 3.67
C THR A 75 -4.03 -0.81 4.41
N GLY A 76 -3.95 -1.84 5.26
CA GLY A 76 -5.10 -2.29 6.05
C GLY A 76 -5.62 -1.17 6.97
N SER A 77 -6.94 -1.08 7.11
CA SER A 77 -7.61 0.06 7.75
C SER A 77 -8.86 -0.33 8.54
N LEU A 78 -8.75 -1.30 9.45
CA LEU A 78 -9.90 -1.77 10.23
C LEU A 78 -10.43 -0.62 11.09
N GLY A 79 -11.76 -0.41 11.08
CA GLY A 79 -12.37 0.74 11.76
C GLY A 79 -12.01 2.10 11.13
N GLY A 80 -11.49 2.11 9.89
CA GLY A 80 -11.02 3.32 9.22
C GLY A 80 -9.66 3.82 9.71
N VAL A 81 -8.92 3.00 10.46
CA VAL A 81 -7.63 3.37 11.07
C VAL A 81 -6.47 2.83 10.25
N THR A 82 -5.77 3.71 9.54
CA THR A 82 -4.54 3.36 8.82
C THR A 82 -3.31 3.45 9.72
N ALA A 83 -2.25 2.74 9.35
CA ALA A 83 -0.93 2.93 9.93
C ALA A 83 -0.40 4.33 9.63
N ASP A 84 0.36 4.91 10.57
CA ASP A 84 0.95 6.22 10.40
C ASP A 84 2.06 6.21 9.33
N PRO A 85 2.26 7.30 8.58
CA PRO A 85 3.31 7.34 7.59
C PRO A 85 4.70 7.32 8.26
N ILE A 86 5.63 6.60 7.63
CA ILE A 86 7.05 6.62 7.98
C ILE A 86 7.73 7.60 7.02
N THR A 87 8.07 8.78 7.52
CA THR A 87 8.57 9.90 6.73
C THR A 87 10.03 10.21 7.05
N ASN A 88 10.70 10.98 6.19
CA ASN A 88 12.06 11.42 6.45
C ASN A 88 12.06 12.51 7.53
N SER A 89 12.82 12.33 8.61
CA SER A 89 12.94 13.30 9.71
C SER A 89 13.80 14.51 9.36
N GLY A 90 14.70 14.39 8.37
CA GLY A 90 15.77 15.34 8.09
C GLY A 90 17.02 15.18 8.96
N ASP A 91 16.98 14.33 10.00
CA ASP A 91 18.11 14.02 10.86
C ASP A 91 18.82 12.76 10.37
N HIS A 92 20.07 12.89 9.92
CA HIS A 92 20.86 11.77 9.40
C HIS A 92 21.09 10.65 10.43
N SER A 93 21.12 10.97 11.73
CA SER A 93 21.31 9.97 12.79
C SER A 93 20.02 9.21 13.13
N ARG A 94 18.86 9.80 12.83
CA ARG A 94 17.53 9.25 13.10
C ARG A 94 16.59 9.54 11.92
N PRO A 95 16.84 8.98 10.73
CA PRO A 95 16.23 9.44 9.49
C PRO A 95 14.74 9.11 9.36
N PHE A 96 14.21 8.19 10.16
CA PHE A 96 12.80 7.79 10.10
C PHE A 96 11.98 8.56 11.13
N MET A 97 10.81 9.06 10.73
CA MET A 97 9.88 9.77 11.61
C MET A 97 8.46 9.20 11.51
N VAL A 98 7.84 8.98 12.66
CA VAL A 98 6.44 8.55 12.81
C VAL A 98 5.78 9.43 13.86
N VAL A 99 4.86 10.31 13.42
CA VAL A 99 4.12 11.22 14.32
C VAL A 99 5.04 12.02 15.26
N GLY A 100 6.16 12.51 14.72
CA GLY A 100 7.15 13.31 15.47
C GLY A 100 8.19 12.51 16.27
N ASP A 101 7.98 11.21 16.50
CA ASP A 101 9.02 10.33 17.04
C ASP A 101 10.01 9.97 15.93
N THR A 102 11.31 10.05 16.21
CA THR A 102 12.35 9.69 15.23
C THR A 102 13.07 8.39 15.57
N PHE A 103 13.54 7.65 14.57
CA PHE A 103 14.16 6.34 14.73
C PHE A 103 15.43 6.21 13.88
N PRO A 104 16.46 5.51 14.38
CA PRO A 104 17.66 5.22 13.60
C PRO A 104 17.42 4.11 12.56
N ALA A 105 16.44 3.21 12.80
CA ALA A 105 16.17 2.06 11.95
C ALA A 105 14.72 2.03 11.44
N PHE A 106 14.54 1.58 10.20
CA PHE A 106 13.23 1.41 9.57
C PHE A 106 12.33 0.44 10.34
N THR A 107 12.90 -0.66 10.86
CA THR A 107 12.16 -1.68 11.61
C THR A 107 11.51 -1.11 12.88
N ASP A 108 12.18 -0.18 13.55
CA ASP A 108 11.67 0.48 14.76
C ASP A 108 10.54 1.46 14.40
N ALA A 109 10.72 2.23 13.33
CA ALA A 109 9.69 3.12 12.80
C ALA A 109 8.45 2.35 12.32
N MET A 110 8.64 1.22 11.62
CA MET A 110 7.56 0.33 11.20
C MET A 110 6.81 -0.24 12.41
N SER A 111 7.54 -0.69 13.42
CA SER A 111 6.94 -1.17 14.67
C SER A 111 6.13 -0.08 15.38
N ARG A 112 6.67 1.14 15.47
CA ARG A 112 5.94 2.30 16.02
C ARG A 112 4.68 2.61 15.24
N SER A 113 4.76 2.64 13.92
CA SER A 113 3.62 2.91 13.04
C SER A 113 2.51 1.88 13.22
N CYS A 114 2.83 0.59 13.27
CA CYS A 114 1.84 -0.47 13.51
C CYS A 114 1.28 -0.43 14.94
N ALA A 115 2.11 -0.08 15.94
CA ALA A 115 1.65 0.11 17.31
C ALA A 115 0.66 1.28 17.43
N ASN A 116 0.91 2.39 16.76
CA ASN A 116 -0.02 3.51 16.73
C ASN A 116 -1.35 3.13 16.05
N GLN A 117 -1.29 2.33 14.98
CA GLN A 117 -2.48 1.82 14.30
C GLN A 117 -3.35 0.99 15.25
N VAL A 118 -2.76 0.00 15.93
CA VAL A 118 -3.54 -0.90 16.79
C VAL A 118 -4.17 -0.14 17.94
N ASN A 119 -3.46 0.79 18.57
CA ASN A 119 -4.01 1.61 19.65
C ASN A 119 -5.22 2.42 19.17
N LYS A 120 -5.11 3.11 18.03
CA LYS A 120 -6.22 3.86 17.43
C LYS A 120 -7.40 2.96 17.02
N CYS A 121 -7.10 1.75 16.54
CA CYS A 121 -8.12 0.75 16.18
C CYS A 121 -8.84 0.22 17.41
N GLU A 122 -8.11 -0.09 18.49
CA GLU A 122 -8.67 -0.53 19.76
C GLU A 122 -9.51 0.57 20.41
N ASP A 123 -9.06 1.83 20.35
CA ASP A 123 -9.85 3.00 20.77
C ASP A 123 -11.16 3.10 19.97
N ALA A 124 -11.12 2.85 18.66
CA ALA A 124 -12.31 2.83 17.82
C ALA A 124 -13.23 1.65 18.16
N ALA A 125 -12.68 0.46 18.42
CA ALA A 125 -13.44 -0.73 18.80
C ALA A 125 -14.11 -0.59 20.17
N ASN A 126 -13.47 0.11 21.09
CA ASN A 126 -14.01 0.40 22.42
C ASN A 126 -14.98 1.59 22.43
N ASN A 127 -15.10 2.33 21.33
CA ASN A 127 -16.00 3.47 21.23
C ASN A 127 -17.40 3.03 20.78
N PRO A 128 -18.45 3.16 21.61
CA PRO A 128 -19.80 2.73 21.26
C PRO A 128 -20.38 3.49 20.06
N ALA A 129 -19.91 4.72 19.78
CA ALA A 129 -20.34 5.50 18.62
C ALA A 129 -19.68 5.05 17.30
N LYS A 130 -18.65 4.20 17.36
CA LYS A 130 -17.93 3.65 16.20
C LYS A 130 -18.10 2.14 16.07
N ALA A 131 -19.00 1.55 16.86
CA ALA A 131 -19.27 0.12 16.83
C ALA A 131 -19.65 -0.33 15.41
N ALA A 132 -18.91 -1.30 14.89
CA ALA A 132 -19.11 -1.86 13.57
C ALA A 132 -18.91 -3.38 13.63
N ALA A 133 -19.61 -4.11 12.77
CA ALA A 133 -19.44 -5.56 12.69
C ALA A 133 -17.99 -5.91 12.34
N GLY A 134 -17.36 -6.78 13.14
CA GLY A 134 -15.97 -7.19 12.96
C GLY A 134 -14.91 -6.22 13.50
N LEU A 135 -15.29 -5.01 13.92
CA LEU A 135 -14.38 -4.12 14.65
C LEU A 135 -14.31 -4.56 16.11
N THR A 136 -13.27 -5.32 16.43
CA THR A 136 -12.98 -5.81 17.78
C THR A 136 -11.52 -5.60 18.11
N VAL A 137 -11.18 -5.52 19.39
CA VAL A 137 -9.79 -5.46 19.86
C VAL A 137 -8.96 -6.63 19.29
N ALA A 138 -9.49 -7.84 19.30
CA ALA A 138 -8.81 -9.02 18.74
C ALA A 138 -8.55 -8.89 17.22
N ALA A 139 -9.49 -8.31 16.46
CA ALA A 139 -9.31 -8.05 15.04
C ALA A 139 -8.27 -6.94 14.79
N CYS A 140 -8.21 -5.91 15.64
CA CYS A 140 -7.16 -4.89 15.61
C CYS A 140 -5.76 -5.50 15.84
N GLN A 141 -5.62 -6.42 16.80
CA GLN A 141 -4.35 -7.13 17.06
C GLN A 141 -3.94 -8.05 15.90
N SER A 142 -4.93 -8.68 15.25
CA SER A 142 -4.69 -9.46 14.03
C SER A 142 -4.21 -8.58 12.87
N GLN A 143 -4.78 -7.37 12.76
CA GLN A 143 -4.33 -6.36 11.81
C GLN A 143 -2.90 -5.87 12.13
N GLN A 144 -2.55 -5.66 13.40
CA GLN A 144 -1.19 -5.30 13.81
C GLN A 144 -0.17 -6.36 13.35
N SER A 145 -0.49 -7.64 13.54
CA SER A 145 0.39 -8.73 13.10
C SER A 145 0.61 -8.70 11.58
N SER A 146 -0.45 -8.45 10.81
CA SER A 146 -0.36 -8.25 9.36
C SER A 146 0.46 -7.01 8.98
N CYS A 147 0.34 -5.92 9.74
CA CYS A 147 1.11 -4.70 9.55
C CYS A 147 2.61 -4.95 9.73
N LEU A 148 2.99 -5.62 10.82
CA LEU A 148 4.38 -5.99 11.09
C LEU A 148 4.93 -6.95 10.02
N ALA A 149 4.12 -7.93 9.58
CA ALA A 149 4.49 -8.84 8.51
C ALA A 149 4.68 -8.14 7.17
N ALA A 150 3.87 -7.12 6.84
CA ALA A 150 4.12 -6.29 5.66
C ALA A 150 5.45 -5.55 5.76
N GLY A 151 5.83 -5.10 6.97
CA GLY A 151 7.14 -4.51 7.21
C GLY A 151 8.33 -5.38 6.85
N THR A 152 8.21 -6.71 6.96
CA THR A 152 9.31 -7.63 6.60
C THR A 152 9.43 -7.86 5.09
N THR A 153 8.39 -7.53 4.31
CA THR A 153 8.39 -7.65 2.85
C THR A 153 8.70 -6.33 2.14
N ALA A 154 8.94 -5.25 2.89
CA ALA A 154 9.27 -3.94 2.36
C ALA A 154 10.58 -3.98 1.55
N THR A 155 10.49 -3.59 0.28
CA THR A 155 11.66 -3.50 -0.63
C THR A 155 12.42 -2.19 -0.51
N GLN A 156 11.76 -1.14 0.01
CA GLN A 156 12.35 0.17 0.25
C GLN A 156 12.32 0.47 1.75
N THR A 157 13.49 0.40 2.38
CA THR A 157 13.66 0.59 3.84
C THR A 157 14.56 1.78 4.18
N ASN A 158 14.82 2.64 3.19
CA ASN A 158 15.61 3.86 3.35
C ASN A 158 15.03 5.00 2.52
N PHE A 159 15.31 6.24 2.89
CA PHE A 159 15.00 7.40 2.06
C PHE A 159 16.13 7.59 1.05
N GLN A 160 15.84 7.40 -0.24
CA GLN A 160 16.80 7.76 -1.28
C GLN A 160 16.93 9.27 -1.28
N VAL A 161 18.11 9.78 -0.93
CA VAL A 161 18.43 11.20 -1.10
C VAL A 161 18.57 11.39 -2.60
N LEU A 162 17.52 11.92 -3.22
CA LEU A 162 17.57 12.41 -4.59
C LEU A 162 18.36 13.71 -4.56
N THR A 163 19.69 13.62 -4.50
CA THR A 163 20.54 14.76 -4.82
C THR A 163 20.26 15.10 -6.28
N SER A 164 19.51 16.17 -6.53
CA SER A 164 19.44 16.73 -7.88
C SER A 164 20.85 17.12 -8.28
N SER A 165 21.48 16.29 -9.11
CA SER A 165 22.75 16.56 -9.76
C SER A 165 22.54 17.63 -10.84
N ASN A 166 22.40 18.89 -10.44
CA ASN A 166 22.57 20.02 -11.34
C ASN A 166 23.88 20.75 -11.06
N ALA A 167 24.97 19.98 -11.02
CA ALA A 167 26.34 20.32 -11.45
C ALA A 167 27.24 19.14 -11.08
N GLU A 168 27.95 18.58 -12.07
CA GLU A 168 29.10 17.66 -11.96
C GLU A 168 29.10 16.61 -10.83
N PHE A 169 28.74 15.35 -11.16
CA PHE A 169 29.25 14.21 -10.42
C PHE A 169 30.31 13.52 -11.27
N ASP A 170 31.56 13.88 -10.98
CA ASP A 170 32.70 13.01 -11.16
C ASP A 170 32.44 11.76 -10.30
N PHE A 171 32.06 10.67 -10.96
CA PHE A 171 31.86 9.36 -10.34
C PHE A 171 33.25 8.79 -10.03
N VAL A 172 33.86 9.29 -8.96
CA VAL A 172 34.99 8.65 -8.31
C VAL A 172 34.41 7.71 -7.26
N CYS A 173 34.29 6.44 -7.62
CA CYS A 173 34.34 5.37 -6.63
C CYS A 173 35.80 5.18 -6.22
N ASP A 174 36.19 5.78 -5.11
CA ASP A 174 37.37 5.45 -4.29
C ASP A 174 36.85 5.45 -2.84
N SER A 175 36.96 4.40 -2.03
CA SER A 175 37.97 3.34 -1.94
C SER A 175 37.37 1.96 -1.62
#